data_AF-A0A9D5P348-F1
#
_entry.id   AF-A0A9D5P348-F1
#
_cell.length_a   1.000
_cell.length_b   1.000
_cell.length_c   1.000
_cell.angle_alpha   90.00
_cell.angle_beta   90.00
_cell.angle_gamma   90.00
#
_symmetry.space_group_name_H-M   'P 1'
#
loop_
_entity.id
_entity.type
_entity.pdbx_description
1 polymer ?
#
loop_
_entity_poly.entity_id
_entity_poly.type
_entity_poly.pdbx_seq_one_letter_code
_entity_poly.pdbx_strand_id
1 'polypeptide(L)'
;MINVIANTCLMFCDRKSMSDHIDYDMETNNASSMVPFRQKSTFCELANEVSNWFDGDFDLETLLCDYKIASDCFASYFKRSYSIDLNSDAIAENKREQIFSIINFFNSVDTESSISEISFLNSEKISILKKIKGNKTTLFQAIFILLMVGLIPSYTSKKGSAKQIMRDFHLLMNFLREYARQANIAEQARSSPVLIRFETWVKENDEDEVRRIDLIIITKIFFDVVYGYSSAENTFLFNKQINYIYPDLDGFWSDNEIPGSHFWKFEKLSNGYYLYEYNLISENRRLEYTKHECYIYEEKKNKISFYVCHPTFMKKMVENDNTEFLQEWVNCKITENKECKITRLSFHPTIRVSSPLLPKNLYHIEDDGFYIKTLQNPQLTTINLFAEDDYTLILNHYAITQDYLYVILDKTDIRMLNLPDMPSARYLKIPKSLNSCLDMLTLHDEWGICNFNNGDCYFVVVYSMLRFKINTEEERKQFGFEIVDRIE
;
A
#
# COMPACT_ATOMS: atom_id res chain seq x y z
N MET A 1 29.68 9.79 12.53
CA MET A 1 28.24 9.48 12.48
C MET A 1 27.54 9.88 13.77
N ILE A 2 27.98 9.43 14.96
CA ILE A 2 27.33 9.79 16.25
C ILE A 2 27.19 11.31 16.50
N ASN A 3 28.20 12.11 16.11
CA ASN A 3 28.12 13.58 16.19
C ASN A 3 26.95 14.17 15.40
N VAL A 4 26.59 13.55 14.27
CA VAL A 4 25.51 14.03 13.42
C VAL A 4 24.18 13.67 14.06
N ILE A 5 24.01 12.43 14.50
CA ILE A 5 22.81 11.98 15.23
C ILE A 5 22.52 12.94 16.38
N ALA A 6 23.57 13.29 17.16
CA ALA A 6 23.45 14.18 18.30
C ALA A 6 23.19 15.64 17.95
N ASN A 7 23.90 16.19 16.97
CA ASN A 7 23.74 17.61 16.63
C ASN A 7 22.46 17.88 15.84
N THR A 8 22.00 16.89 15.07
CA THR A 8 20.75 16.97 14.32
C THR A 8 19.57 16.39 15.08
N CYS A 9 19.75 15.82 16.28
CA CYS A 9 18.71 15.20 17.08
C CYS A 9 17.80 14.31 16.20
N LEU A 10 18.43 13.41 15.43
CA LEU A 10 17.72 12.63 14.41
C LEU A 10 16.87 11.53 15.02
N MET A 11 17.40 10.89 16.06
CA MET A 11 16.77 9.75 16.74
C MET A 11 16.01 10.16 18.00
N PHE A 12 16.31 11.34 18.53
CA PHE A 12 15.73 11.87 19.76
C PHE A 12 15.35 13.32 19.51
N CYS A 13 14.23 13.80 20.04
CA CYS A 13 13.78 15.16 19.78
C CYS A 13 14.72 16.23 20.34
N ASP A 14 15.53 15.91 21.35
CA ASP A 14 16.55 16.81 21.89
C ASP A 14 17.79 16.07 22.40
N ARG A 15 18.81 16.86 22.77
CA ARG A 15 20.10 16.33 23.25
C ARG A 15 20.01 15.74 24.66
N LYS A 16 19.05 16.17 25.48
CA LYS A 16 18.87 15.64 26.83
C LYS A 16 18.33 14.22 26.76
N SER A 17 17.26 13.99 26.00
CA SER A 17 16.71 12.64 25.79
C SER A 17 17.74 11.69 25.20
N MET A 18 18.58 12.18 24.27
CA MET A 18 19.71 11.38 23.78
C MET A 18 20.74 11.10 24.89
N SER A 19 21.09 12.11 25.70
CA SER A 19 22.08 11.97 26.78
C SER A 19 21.65 10.91 27.79
N ASP A 20 20.39 10.98 28.20
CA ASP A 20 19.76 10.05 29.13
C ASP A 20 19.74 8.63 28.55
N HIS A 21 19.45 8.49 27.25
CA HIS A 21 19.41 7.18 26.57
C HIS A 21 20.78 6.50 26.45
N ILE A 22 21.84 7.24 26.14
CA ILE A 22 23.19 6.69 25.92
C ILE A 22 24.12 6.77 27.15
N ASP A 23 23.55 7.20 28.29
CA ASP A 23 24.25 7.43 29.56
C ASP A 23 25.50 8.33 29.43
N TYR A 24 25.41 9.39 28.62
CA TYR A 24 26.49 10.34 28.40
C TYR A 24 25.95 11.75 28.28
N ASP A 25 26.48 12.68 29.08
CA ASP A 25 26.07 14.08 29.05
C ASP A 25 26.48 14.76 27.73
N MET A 26 25.55 14.78 26.76
CA MET A 26 25.67 15.44 25.46
C MET A 26 25.23 16.90 25.51
N GLU A 27 24.68 17.37 26.63
CA GLU A 27 24.34 18.78 26.83
C GLU A 27 25.61 19.61 27.07
N THR A 28 26.54 19.07 27.86
CA THR A 28 27.81 19.72 28.17
C THR A 28 28.98 19.25 27.31
N ASN A 29 28.90 18.03 26.75
CA ASN A 29 29.97 17.46 25.92
C ASN A 29 29.55 17.27 24.45
N ASN A 30 30.56 17.29 23.57
CA ASN A 30 30.37 16.86 22.18
C ASN A 30 30.58 15.35 22.08
N ALA A 31 29.83 14.69 21.19
CA ALA A 31 30.03 13.26 20.94
C ALA A 31 31.47 12.94 20.48
N SER A 32 32.14 13.89 19.82
CA SER A 32 33.56 13.81 19.45
C SER A 32 34.50 13.64 20.64
N SER A 33 34.08 14.06 21.84
CA SER A 33 34.85 13.95 23.07
C SER A 33 34.76 12.58 23.73
N MET A 34 33.83 11.71 23.30
CA MET A 34 33.80 10.31 23.72
C MET A 34 35.05 9.57 23.23
N VAL A 35 35.51 8.60 24.02
CA VAL A 35 36.58 7.68 23.57
C VAL A 35 36.13 6.89 22.33
N PRO A 36 37.02 6.58 21.36
CA PRO A 36 36.64 5.98 20.08
C PRO A 36 35.84 4.67 20.20
N PHE A 37 36.18 3.83 21.19
CA PHE A 37 35.44 2.60 21.45
C PHE A 37 33.98 2.88 21.82
N ARG A 38 33.73 3.84 22.71
CA ARG A 38 32.38 4.24 23.13
C ARG A 38 31.58 4.84 21.98
N GLN A 39 32.21 5.66 21.13
CA GLN A 39 31.55 6.18 19.93
C GLN A 39 31.06 5.05 19.01
N LYS A 40 31.89 4.01 18.83
CA LYS A 40 31.56 2.86 17.98
C LYS A 40 30.47 2.00 18.61
N SER A 41 30.57 1.68 19.90
CA SER A 41 29.58 0.86 20.59
C SER A 41 28.21 1.53 20.61
N THR A 42 28.14 2.82 20.98
CA THR A 42 26.88 3.58 20.97
C THR A 42 26.29 3.67 19.57
N PHE A 43 27.10 3.86 18.53
CA PHE A 43 26.58 3.86 17.16
C PHE A 43 26.00 2.49 16.77
N CYS A 44 26.66 1.39 17.10
CA CYS A 44 26.16 0.04 16.82
C CYS A 44 24.85 -0.26 17.56
N GLU A 45 24.71 0.17 18.82
CA GLU A 45 23.48 0.04 19.60
C GLU A 45 22.34 0.81 18.96
N LEU A 46 22.57 2.09 18.62
CA LEU A 46 21.58 2.92 17.93
C LEU A 46 21.21 2.36 16.55
N ALA A 47 22.17 1.80 15.81
CA ALA A 47 21.89 1.16 14.52
C ALA A 47 21.00 -0.08 14.69
N ASN A 48 21.24 -0.90 15.72
CA ASN A 48 20.38 -2.03 16.06
C ASN A 48 18.98 -1.58 16.49
N GLU A 49 18.87 -0.48 17.26
CA GLU A 49 17.58 0.10 17.64
C GLU A 49 16.79 0.58 16.42
N VAL A 50 17.41 1.33 15.50
CA VAL A 50 16.77 1.75 14.24
C VAL A 50 16.33 0.53 13.43
N SER A 51 17.21 -0.47 13.30
CA SER A 51 16.86 -1.73 12.65
C SER A 51 15.70 -2.44 13.34
N ASN A 52 15.52 -2.30 14.65
CA ASN A 52 14.40 -2.89 15.37
C ASN A 52 13.12 -2.07 15.22
N TRP A 53 13.19 -0.74 15.34
CA TRP A 53 12.06 0.16 15.19
C TRP A 53 11.41 0.05 13.81
N PHE A 54 12.22 -0.19 12.77
CA PHE A 54 11.74 -0.32 11.40
C PHE A 54 11.91 -1.72 10.82
N ASP A 55 11.91 -2.74 11.69
CA ASP A 55 11.85 -4.16 11.32
C ASP A 55 12.94 -4.66 10.32
N GLY A 56 14.07 -3.97 10.23
CA GLY A 56 15.24 -4.33 9.40
C GLY A 56 15.33 -3.58 8.08
N ASP A 57 14.35 -2.75 7.73
CA ASP A 57 14.30 -2.04 6.44
C ASP A 57 15.30 -0.90 6.31
N PHE A 58 15.78 -0.40 7.45
CA PHE A 58 16.57 0.80 7.50
C PHE A 58 17.92 0.54 8.16
N ASP A 59 18.95 0.70 7.34
CA ASP A 59 20.32 0.78 7.80
C ASP A 59 20.67 2.23 8.13
N LEU A 60 21.05 2.46 9.40
CA LEU A 60 21.37 3.79 9.91
C LEU A 60 22.62 4.38 9.22
N GLU A 61 23.59 3.55 8.84
CA GLU A 61 24.81 4.02 8.17
C GLU A 61 24.49 4.55 6.76
N THR A 62 23.70 3.80 6.00
CA THR A 62 23.20 4.20 4.67
C THR A 62 22.37 5.48 4.77
N LEU A 63 21.47 5.57 5.75
CA LEU A 63 20.66 6.77 5.97
C LEU A 63 21.53 8.00 6.24
N LEU A 64 22.55 7.89 7.09
CA LEU A 64 23.44 9.03 7.37
C LEU A 64 24.31 9.41 6.17
N CYS A 65 24.69 8.45 5.33
CA CYS A 65 25.38 8.72 4.08
C CYS A 65 24.50 9.51 3.11
N ASP A 66 23.27 9.06 2.88
CA ASP A 66 22.31 9.78 2.03
C ASP A 66 21.97 11.15 2.61
N TYR A 67 21.85 11.26 3.93
CA TYR A 67 21.60 12.53 4.62
C TYR A 67 22.71 13.55 4.39
N LYS A 68 23.98 13.12 4.48
CA LYS A 68 25.11 13.98 4.19
C LYS A 68 25.04 14.52 2.76
N ILE A 69 24.87 13.63 1.79
CA ILE A 69 24.89 14.00 0.36
C ILE A 69 23.71 14.92 0.04
N ALA A 70 22.51 14.62 0.56
CA ALA A 70 21.31 15.43 0.35
C ALA A 70 21.49 16.82 0.97
N SER A 71 22.02 16.89 2.18
CA SER A 71 22.32 18.14 2.87
C SER A 71 23.34 18.99 2.13
N ASP A 72 24.44 18.40 1.66
CA ASP A 72 25.49 19.14 0.94
C ASP A 72 24.97 19.69 -0.39
N CYS A 73 24.15 18.89 -1.11
CA CYS A 73 23.46 19.32 -2.32
C CYS A 73 22.49 20.47 -2.05
N PHE A 74 21.61 20.31 -1.05
CA PHE A 74 20.63 21.33 -0.67
C PHE A 74 21.31 22.64 -0.29
N ALA A 75 22.33 22.58 0.58
CA ALA A 75 23.05 23.75 1.05
C ALA A 75 23.74 24.52 -0.08
N SER A 76 24.30 23.79 -1.05
CA SER A 76 25.06 24.38 -2.16
C SER A 76 24.17 25.01 -3.21
N TYR A 77 23.03 24.40 -3.54
CA TYR A 77 22.28 24.74 -4.76
C TYR A 77 20.84 25.21 -4.53
N PHE A 78 20.16 24.78 -3.46
CA PHE A 78 18.71 24.97 -3.29
C PHE A 78 18.30 25.84 -2.10
N LYS A 79 19.07 25.84 -1.00
CA LYS A 79 18.72 26.47 0.28
C LYS A 79 18.28 27.93 0.21
N ARG A 80 18.86 28.74 -0.68
CA ARG A 80 18.50 30.18 -0.78
C ARG A 80 17.26 30.43 -1.62
N SER A 81 17.01 29.60 -2.62
CA SER A 81 16.05 29.88 -3.69
C SER A 81 14.78 29.05 -3.58
N TYR A 82 14.88 27.83 -3.06
CA TYR A 82 13.83 26.81 -3.14
C TYR A 82 13.60 26.12 -1.79
N SER A 83 13.69 26.87 -0.69
CA SER A 83 13.25 26.40 0.61
C SER A 83 12.10 27.24 1.16
N ILE A 84 11.23 26.55 1.89
CA ILE A 84 10.18 27.10 2.72
C ILE A 84 10.40 26.65 4.16
N ASP A 85 9.75 27.34 5.08
CA ASP A 85 9.63 26.91 6.47
C ASP A 85 8.15 26.63 6.72
N LEU A 86 7.77 25.36 6.82
CA LEU A 86 6.39 24.98 7.08
C LEU A 86 5.89 25.45 8.45
N ASN A 87 6.77 25.82 9.37
CA ASN A 87 6.39 26.38 10.66
C ASN A 87 6.06 27.89 10.59
N SER A 88 6.27 28.54 9.45
CA SER A 88 5.93 29.94 9.22
C SER A 88 4.57 30.08 8.56
N ASP A 89 3.70 30.97 9.07
CA ASP A 89 2.40 31.26 8.44
C ASP A 89 2.55 31.99 7.09
N ALA A 90 3.73 32.56 6.81
CA ALA A 90 4.04 33.27 5.58
C ALA A 90 4.59 32.31 4.50
N ILE A 91 3.84 31.24 4.20
CA ILE A 91 4.22 30.30 3.12
C ILE A 91 3.88 30.95 1.78
N ALA A 92 4.90 31.15 0.94
CA ALA A 92 4.67 31.55 -0.44
C ALA A 92 4.16 30.35 -1.24
N GLU A 93 2.89 30.35 -1.63
CA GLU A 93 2.25 29.29 -2.44
C GLU A 93 3.09 28.91 -3.67
N ASN A 94 3.65 29.91 -4.36
CA ASN A 94 4.54 29.69 -5.51
C ASN A 94 5.76 28.79 -5.18
N LYS A 95 6.35 28.92 -3.98
CA LYS A 95 7.46 28.05 -3.57
C LYS A 95 6.99 26.63 -3.26
N ARG A 96 5.77 26.48 -2.73
CA ARG A 96 5.15 25.17 -2.50
C ARG A 96 4.94 24.45 -3.83
N GLU A 97 4.36 25.11 -4.81
CA GLU A 97 4.17 24.59 -6.17
C GLU A 97 5.50 24.20 -6.84
N GLN A 98 6.56 24.99 -6.64
CA GLN A 98 7.90 24.65 -7.12
C GLN A 98 8.44 23.36 -6.48
N ILE A 99 8.21 23.14 -5.18
CA ILE A 99 8.60 21.90 -4.52
C ILE A 99 7.77 20.72 -5.05
N PHE A 100 6.46 20.87 -5.23
CA PHE A 100 5.61 19.83 -5.83
C PHE A 100 6.07 19.46 -7.25
N SER A 101 6.48 20.46 -8.04
CA SER A 101 7.03 20.23 -9.37
C SER A 101 8.35 19.43 -9.34
N ILE A 102 9.17 19.63 -8.30
CA ILE A 102 10.38 18.82 -8.08
C ILE A 102 10.03 17.39 -7.66
N ILE A 103 9.00 17.20 -6.85
CA ILE A 103 8.51 15.87 -6.47
C ILE A 103 7.99 15.13 -7.71
N ASN A 104 7.19 15.77 -8.58
CA ASN A 104 6.74 15.17 -9.84
C ASN A 104 7.91 14.77 -10.73
N PHE A 105 8.92 15.64 -10.86
CA PHE A 105 10.11 15.32 -11.62
C PHE A 105 10.81 14.06 -11.11
N PHE A 106 10.92 13.88 -9.79
CA PHE A 106 11.52 12.66 -9.23
C PHE A 106 10.67 11.41 -9.46
N ASN A 107 9.35 11.52 -9.43
CA ASN A 107 8.43 10.38 -9.54
C ASN A 107 8.05 10.00 -10.99
N SER A 108 8.32 10.85 -11.97
CA SER A 108 8.03 10.54 -13.37
C SER A 108 8.92 9.42 -13.93
N VAL A 109 8.35 8.51 -14.73
CA VAL A 109 9.10 7.46 -15.43
C VAL A 109 9.97 8.04 -16.55
N ASP A 110 9.45 9.01 -17.30
CA ASP A 110 10.16 9.66 -18.39
C ASP A 110 10.82 10.96 -17.91
N THR A 111 12.15 10.90 -17.82
CA THR A 111 12.96 12.02 -17.33
C THR A 111 13.00 13.19 -18.30
N GLU A 112 12.82 12.99 -19.60
CA GLU A 112 12.88 14.09 -20.56
C GLU A 112 11.54 14.82 -20.65
N SER A 113 10.41 14.11 -20.62
CA SER A 113 9.09 14.75 -20.59
C SER A 113 8.80 15.48 -19.28
N SER A 114 9.38 15.07 -18.15
CA SER A 114 9.21 15.75 -16.85
C SER A 114 10.06 17.01 -16.66
N ILE A 115 10.96 17.36 -17.59
CA ILE A 115 11.80 18.58 -17.47
C ILE A 115 10.95 19.85 -17.50
N SER A 116 9.82 19.84 -18.23
CA SER A 116 8.92 20.99 -18.29
C SER A 116 8.38 21.38 -16.91
N GLU A 117 8.21 20.40 -16.01
CA GLU A 117 7.74 20.62 -14.64
C GLU A 117 8.74 21.46 -13.83
N ILE A 118 10.03 21.27 -14.08
CA ILE A 118 11.11 22.00 -13.39
C ILE A 118 11.73 23.11 -14.25
N SER A 119 11.00 23.60 -15.26
CA SER A 119 11.48 24.64 -16.18
C SER A 119 11.76 26.00 -15.52
N PHE A 120 11.23 26.23 -14.31
CA PHE A 120 11.56 27.40 -13.49
C PHE A 120 12.98 27.36 -12.91
N LEU A 121 13.68 26.22 -12.99
CA LEU A 121 15.07 26.06 -12.59
C LEU A 121 16.03 26.40 -13.74
N ASN A 122 17.24 26.82 -13.39
CA ASN A 122 18.31 26.95 -14.38
C ASN A 122 18.89 25.57 -14.77
N SER A 123 19.63 25.53 -15.87
CA SER A 123 20.21 24.29 -16.42
C SER A 123 21.13 23.55 -15.45
N GLU A 124 21.88 24.27 -14.60
CA GLU A 124 22.73 23.69 -13.57
C GLU A 124 21.92 22.89 -12.54
N LYS A 125 20.85 23.48 -12.01
CA LYS A 125 19.95 22.82 -11.04
C LYS A 125 19.21 21.65 -11.66
N ILE A 126 18.75 21.78 -12.91
CA ILE A 126 18.14 20.67 -13.64
C ILE A 126 19.14 19.51 -13.78
N SER A 127 20.41 19.78 -14.13
CA SER A 127 21.45 18.74 -14.21
C SER A 127 21.68 18.04 -12.88
N ILE A 128 21.62 18.77 -11.76
CA ILE A 128 21.74 18.21 -10.42
C ILE A 128 20.54 17.31 -10.10
N LEU A 129 19.30 17.76 -10.37
CA LEU A 129 18.11 16.95 -10.15
C LEU A 129 18.12 15.68 -11.03
N LYS A 130 18.55 15.76 -12.29
CA LYS A 130 18.74 14.57 -13.16
C LYS A 130 19.73 13.58 -12.53
N LYS A 131 20.84 14.05 -11.97
CA LYS A 131 21.82 13.18 -11.28
C LYS A 131 21.23 12.54 -10.02
N ILE A 132 20.39 13.27 -9.28
CA ILE A 132 19.68 12.74 -8.11
C ILE A 132 18.72 11.63 -8.55
N LYS A 133 17.86 11.90 -9.53
CA LYS A 133 16.88 10.93 -10.05
C LYS A 133 17.54 9.65 -10.57
N GLY A 134 18.63 9.77 -11.34
CA GLY A 134 19.28 8.62 -11.98
C GLY A 134 20.21 7.79 -11.09
N ASN A 135 20.67 8.30 -9.92
CA ASN A 135 21.71 7.64 -9.12
C ASN A 135 21.43 7.56 -7.61
N LYS A 136 20.27 8.01 -7.12
CA LYS A 136 19.98 8.09 -5.68
C LYS A 136 18.68 7.39 -5.32
N THR A 137 18.63 6.91 -4.08
CA THR A 137 17.52 6.17 -3.47
C THR A 137 16.31 7.08 -3.22
N THR A 138 15.11 6.50 -3.06
CA THR A 138 13.93 7.23 -2.55
C THR A 138 14.21 7.90 -1.19
N LEU A 139 15.07 7.27 -0.37
CA LEU A 139 15.51 7.81 0.92
C LEU A 139 16.23 9.16 0.77
N PHE A 140 17.15 9.28 -0.20
CA PHE A 140 17.81 10.55 -0.51
C PHE A 140 16.79 11.62 -0.90
N GLN A 141 15.82 11.28 -1.76
CA GLN A 141 14.80 12.22 -2.24
C GLN A 141 13.92 12.70 -1.08
N ALA A 142 13.51 11.79 -0.19
CA ALA A 142 12.76 12.11 1.03
C ALA A 142 13.50 13.11 1.91
N ILE A 143 14.78 12.86 2.20
CA ILE A 143 15.62 13.77 2.99
C ILE A 143 15.76 15.13 2.29
N PHE A 144 15.98 15.13 0.97
CA PHE A 144 16.13 16.36 0.20
C PHE A 144 14.88 17.23 0.27
N ILE A 145 13.69 16.64 0.14
CA ILE A 145 12.43 17.37 0.26
C ILE A 145 12.20 17.87 1.69
N LEU A 146 12.49 17.07 2.72
CA LEU A 146 12.38 17.50 4.12
C LEU A 146 13.30 18.69 4.46
N LEU A 147 14.50 18.75 3.85
CA LEU A 147 15.40 19.90 3.94
C LEU A 147 14.80 21.14 3.26
N MET A 148 14.16 20.97 2.10
CA MET A 148 13.52 22.06 1.37
C MET A 148 12.30 22.63 2.10
N VAL A 149 11.54 21.80 2.81
CA VAL A 149 10.37 22.24 3.60
C VAL A 149 10.72 22.68 5.02
N GLY A 150 11.99 22.58 5.41
CA GLY A 150 12.50 23.10 6.68
C GLY A 150 12.18 22.25 7.91
N LEU A 151 11.73 21.00 7.74
CA LEU A 151 11.36 20.12 8.86
C LEU A 151 12.54 19.34 9.45
N ILE A 152 13.63 19.18 8.70
CA ILE A 152 14.87 18.61 9.21
C ILE A 152 16.05 19.58 9.00
N PRO A 153 17.03 19.61 9.92
CA PRO A 153 18.18 20.47 9.79
C PRO A 153 19.17 19.95 8.74
N SER A 154 20.14 20.77 8.32
CA SER A 154 21.27 20.28 7.52
C SER A 154 22.18 19.35 8.34
N TYR A 155 22.89 18.43 7.70
CA TYR A 155 23.79 17.44 8.32
C TYR A 155 24.85 18.04 9.25
N THR A 156 25.30 19.27 8.96
CA THR A 156 26.29 20.02 9.75
C THR A 156 25.67 21.00 10.75
N SER A 157 24.34 21.03 10.87
CA SER A 157 23.63 21.91 11.81
C SER A 157 23.96 21.55 13.25
N LYS A 158 24.05 22.59 14.10
CA LYS A 158 24.12 22.46 15.56
C LYS A 158 22.79 22.76 16.24
N LYS A 159 21.76 23.12 15.47
CA LYS A 159 20.41 23.42 15.95
C LYS A 159 19.53 22.20 15.65
N GLY A 160 19.65 21.19 16.50
CA GLY A 160 18.97 19.91 16.34
C GLY A 160 17.65 19.81 17.07
N SER A 161 17.45 20.44 18.23
CA SER A 161 16.26 20.12 19.04
C SER A 161 14.93 20.41 18.32
N ALA A 162 14.10 19.39 18.14
CA ALA A 162 12.68 19.48 17.79
C ALA A 162 11.90 19.78 19.07
N LYS A 163 11.31 20.98 19.16
CA LYS A 163 10.48 21.34 20.32
C LYS A 163 9.00 20.96 20.15
N GLN A 164 8.58 20.60 18.94
CA GLN A 164 7.19 20.33 18.56
C GLN A 164 7.14 19.26 17.46
N ILE A 165 7.71 18.07 17.72
CA ILE A 165 7.82 17.02 16.67
C ILE A 165 6.45 16.60 16.14
N MET A 166 5.43 16.59 17.00
CA MET A 166 4.06 16.31 16.60
C MET A 166 3.54 17.36 15.62
N ARG A 167 3.84 18.65 15.85
CA ARG A 167 3.45 19.71 14.91
C ARG A 167 4.15 19.53 13.57
N ASP A 168 5.46 19.26 13.58
CA ASP A 168 6.25 19.01 12.36
C ASP A 168 5.65 17.84 11.55
N PHE A 169 5.23 16.77 12.23
CA PHE A 169 4.55 15.64 11.59
C PHE A 169 3.22 16.05 10.95
N HIS A 170 2.35 16.78 11.67
CA HIS A 170 1.07 17.24 11.11
C HIS A 170 1.27 18.16 9.91
N LEU A 171 2.26 19.06 9.95
CA LEU A 171 2.62 19.92 8.84
C LEU A 171 3.09 19.11 7.62
N LEU A 172 3.94 18.11 7.83
CA LEU A 172 4.39 17.20 6.78
C LEU A 172 3.20 16.46 6.14
N MET A 173 2.33 15.84 6.94
CA MET A 173 1.21 15.06 6.42
C MET A 173 0.23 15.93 5.64
N ASN A 174 -0.03 17.16 6.09
CA ASN A 174 -0.86 18.10 5.34
C ASN A 174 -0.20 18.49 4.00
N PHE A 175 1.10 18.76 3.98
CA PHE A 175 1.86 19.05 2.77
C PHE A 175 1.82 17.88 1.77
N LEU A 176 2.03 16.65 2.23
CA LEU A 176 2.01 15.45 1.38
C LEU A 176 0.60 15.14 0.85
N ARG A 177 -0.45 15.32 1.66
CA ARG A 177 -1.84 15.15 1.21
C ARG A 177 -2.26 16.18 0.18
N GLU A 178 -1.81 17.42 0.35
CA GLU A 178 -2.05 18.48 -0.61
C GLU A 178 -1.38 18.17 -1.95
N TYR A 179 -0.12 17.73 -1.92
CA TYR A 179 0.58 17.22 -3.09
C TYR A 179 -0.20 16.08 -3.76
N ALA A 180 -0.60 15.05 -3.00
CA ALA A 180 -1.32 13.89 -3.53
C ALA A 180 -2.62 14.29 -4.24
N ARG A 181 -3.33 15.29 -3.70
CA ARG A 181 -4.54 15.86 -4.32
C ARG A 181 -4.23 16.55 -5.64
N GLN A 182 -3.14 17.32 -5.73
CA GLN A 182 -2.75 17.99 -6.97
C GLN A 182 -2.26 17.01 -8.04
N ALA A 183 -1.57 15.95 -7.63
CA ALA A 183 -1.07 14.91 -8.51
C ALA A 183 -2.14 13.86 -8.91
N ASN A 184 -3.41 14.02 -8.50
CA ASN A 184 -4.50 13.06 -8.73
C ASN A 184 -4.19 11.63 -8.24
N ILE A 185 -3.42 11.52 -7.16
CA ILE A 185 -3.05 10.26 -6.49
C ILE A 185 -3.53 10.22 -5.04
N ALA A 186 -4.39 11.16 -4.64
CA ALA A 186 -4.87 11.29 -3.26
C ALA A 186 -5.55 10.00 -2.78
N GLU A 187 -6.33 9.35 -3.63
CA GLU A 187 -7.03 8.10 -3.30
C GLU A 187 -6.02 6.98 -3.01
N GLN A 188 -5.02 6.79 -3.86
CA GLN A 188 -3.98 5.76 -3.71
C GLN A 188 -3.11 6.04 -2.49
N ALA A 189 -2.77 7.30 -2.24
CA ALA A 189 -2.01 7.70 -1.05
C ALA A 189 -2.83 7.51 0.24
N ARG A 190 -4.14 7.79 0.23
CA ARG A 190 -5.03 7.63 1.39
C ARG A 190 -5.36 6.17 1.68
N SER A 191 -5.52 5.36 0.66
CA SER A 191 -5.77 3.93 0.78
C SER A 191 -4.50 3.12 1.07
N SER A 192 -3.32 3.74 1.03
CA SER A 192 -2.05 3.08 1.32
C SER A 192 -2.00 2.62 2.78
N PRO A 193 -1.92 1.30 3.04
CA PRO A 193 -2.01 0.75 4.39
C PRO A 193 -0.83 1.15 5.25
N VAL A 194 0.34 1.23 4.61
CA VAL A 194 1.59 1.61 5.27
C VAL A 194 1.50 3.05 5.76
N LEU A 195 0.97 3.96 4.94
CA LEU A 195 0.79 5.37 5.32
C LEU A 195 -0.25 5.52 6.43
N ILE A 196 -1.39 4.84 6.30
CA ILE A 196 -2.44 4.81 7.32
C ILE A 196 -1.89 4.33 8.67
N ARG A 197 -1.21 3.19 8.69
CA ARG A 197 -0.67 2.63 9.94
C ARG A 197 0.33 3.56 10.59
N PHE A 198 1.20 4.18 9.79
CA PHE A 198 2.17 5.13 10.31
C PHE A 198 1.47 6.35 10.92
N GLU A 199 0.47 6.90 10.23
CA GLU A 199 -0.33 8.00 10.78
C GLU A 199 -1.04 7.61 12.08
N THR A 200 -1.62 6.41 12.14
CA THR A 200 -2.31 5.91 13.33
C THR A 200 -1.32 5.69 14.47
N TRP A 201 -0.15 5.10 14.20
CA TRP A 201 0.93 4.97 15.17
C TRP A 201 1.34 6.33 15.74
N VAL A 202 1.57 7.34 14.89
CA VAL A 202 1.91 8.68 15.40
C VAL A 202 0.78 9.31 16.22
N LYS A 203 -0.49 9.08 15.89
CA LYS A 203 -1.65 9.62 16.65
C LYS A 203 -1.84 8.94 18.00
N GLU A 204 -1.47 7.66 18.11
CA GLU A 204 -1.73 6.83 19.28
C GLU A 204 -0.59 6.83 20.30
N ASN A 205 0.63 7.19 19.91
CA ASN A 205 1.78 7.25 20.80
C ASN A 205 2.04 8.65 21.35
N ASP A 206 2.70 8.72 22.50
CA ASP A 206 3.07 9.98 23.15
C ASP A 206 4.13 10.75 22.34
N GLU A 207 4.21 12.07 22.55
CA GLU A 207 5.18 12.94 21.85
C GLU A 207 6.64 12.48 22.05
N ASP A 208 6.92 11.80 23.16
CA ASP A 208 8.24 11.26 23.49
C ASP A 208 8.63 10.03 22.66
N GLU A 209 7.66 9.37 22.00
CA GLU A 209 7.91 8.19 21.17
C GLU A 209 8.10 8.53 19.69
N VAL A 210 7.64 9.71 19.25
CA VAL A 210 7.76 10.16 17.86
C VAL A 210 9.10 10.88 17.67
N ARG A 211 9.88 10.41 16.71
CA ARG A 211 11.28 10.81 16.47
C ARG A 211 11.39 11.58 15.16
N ARG A 212 12.47 12.36 14.97
CA ARG A 212 12.68 13.06 13.70
C ARG A 212 12.94 12.11 12.52
N ILE A 213 13.59 10.97 12.78
CA ILE A 213 13.79 9.92 11.76
C ILE A 213 12.44 9.44 11.19
N ASP A 214 11.36 9.47 11.96
CA ASP A 214 10.01 9.10 11.52
C ASP A 214 9.51 9.99 10.38
N LEU A 215 9.87 11.28 10.37
CA LEU A 215 9.58 12.20 9.25
C LEU A 215 10.26 11.73 7.94
N ILE A 216 11.50 11.25 8.04
CA ILE A 216 12.24 10.73 6.88
C ILE A 216 11.60 9.44 6.39
N ILE A 217 11.25 8.54 7.32
CA ILE A 217 10.65 7.25 6.98
C ILE A 217 9.30 7.44 6.30
N ILE A 218 8.41 8.27 6.87
CA ILE A 218 7.08 8.49 6.28
C ILE A 218 7.15 9.17 4.92
N THR A 219 8.10 10.10 4.73
CA THR A 219 8.29 10.78 3.44
C THR A 219 8.82 9.81 2.39
N LYS A 220 9.74 8.90 2.76
CA LYS A 220 10.22 7.85 1.86
C LYS A 220 9.08 6.92 1.46
N ILE A 221 8.33 6.40 2.43
CA ILE A 221 7.20 5.49 2.18
C ILE A 221 6.18 6.17 1.26
N PHE A 222 5.90 7.45 1.51
CA PHE A 222 5.00 8.23 0.67
C PHE A 222 5.50 8.32 -0.77
N PHE A 223 6.79 8.59 -1.00
CA PHE A 223 7.36 8.59 -2.35
C PHE A 223 7.41 7.21 -3.00
N ASP A 224 7.66 6.14 -2.25
CA ASP A 224 7.57 4.79 -2.81
C ASP A 224 6.15 4.47 -3.27
N VAL A 225 5.11 4.89 -2.52
CA VAL A 225 3.70 4.76 -2.92
C VAL A 225 3.42 5.59 -4.17
N VAL A 226 3.81 6.87 -4.18
CA VAL A 226 3.60 7.75 -5.35
C VAL A 226 4.28 7.18 -6.59
N TYR A 227 5.52 6.73 -6.47
CA TYR A 227 6.26 6.11 -7.55
C TYR A 227 5.61 4.79 -8.00
N GLY A 228 5.18 3.96 -7.04
CA GLY A 228 4.45 2.72 -7.30
C GLY A 228 3.22 2.95 -8.17
N TYR A 229 2.48 4.04 -7.98
CA TYR A 229 1.28 4.36 -8.77
C TYR A 229 1.53 5.34 -9.93
N SER A 230 2.78 5.66 -10.26
CA SER A 230 3.11 6.65 -11.31
C SER A 230 2.92 6.14 -12.75
N SER A 231 2.88 4.82 -12.94
CA SER A 231 2.69 4.17 -14.23
C SER A 231 2.06 2.78 -14.03
N ALA A 232 1.57 2.18 -15.12
CA ALA A 232 1.00 0.84 -15.07
C ALA A 232 2.05 -0.22 -14.77
N GLU A 233 3.28 -0.08 -15.29
CA GLU A 233 4.41 -0.96 -14.98
C GLU A 233 4.81 -0.88 -13.51
N ASN A 234 4.91 0.34 -12.98
CA ASN A 234 5.25 0.51 -11.58
C ASN A 234 4.14 -0.03 -10.68
N THR A 235 2.87 0.14 -11.06
CA THR A 235 1.74 -0.37 -10.27
C THR A 235 1.78 -1.89 -10.23
N PHE A 236 2.03 -2.52 -11.39
CA PHE A 236 2.21 -3.95 -11.51
C PHE A 236 3.36 -4.47 -10.64
N LEU A 237 4.54 -3.85 -10.73
CA LEU A 237 5.71 -4.25 -9.93
C LEU A 237 5.51 -4.03 -8.44
N PHE A 238 4.91 -2.90 -8.05
CA PHE A 238 4.65 -2.54 -6.67
C PHE A 238 3.69 -3.54 -6.01
N ASN A 239 2.58 -3.88 -6.68
CA ASN A 239 1.62 -4.84 -6.15
C ASN A 239 2.16 -6.27 -6.14
N LYS A 240 3.02 -6.64 -7.10
CA LYS A 240 3.67 -7.96 -7.15
C LYS A 240 4.71 -8.18 -6.04
N GLN A 241 5.23 -7.12 -5.44
CA GLN A 241 6.16 -7.21 -4.30
C GLN A 241 5.46 -7.53 -2.96
N ILE A 242 4.14 -7.48 -2.92
CA ILE A 242 3.39 -7.75 -1.71
C ILE A 242 3.49 -9.25 -1.35
N ASN A 243 3.92 -9.55 -0.12
CA ASN A 243 4.10 -10.92 0.35
C ASN A 243 2.78 -11.49 0.90
N TYR A 244 1.95 -12.04 0.00
CA TYR A 244 0.73 -12.75 0.37
C TYR A 244 1.05 -14.04 1.14
N ILE A 245 0.33 -14.29 2.22
CA ILE A 245 0.44 -15.52 3.02
C ILE A 245 -0.90 -16.24 3.10
N TYR A 246 -0.84 -17.55 3.34
CA TYR A 246 -2.02 -18.43 3.33
C TYR A 246 -2.12 -19.24 4.63
N PRO A 247 -2.39 -18.60 5.78
CA PRO A 247 -2.62 -19.31 7.03
C PRO A 247 -3.81 -20.29 6.90
N ASP A 248 -3.77 -21.40 7.64
CA ASP A 248 -4.87 -22.35 7.65
C ASP A 248 -6.04 -21.77 8.47
N LEU A 249 -7.00 -21.17 7.77
CA LEU A 249 -8.20 -20.54 8.32
C LEU A 249 -9.49 -21.26 7.90
N ASP A 250 -9.37 -22.35 7.14
CA ASP A 250 -10.53 -23.09 6.62
C ASP A 250 -11.42 -23.55 7.79
N GLY A 251 -12.72 -23.35 7.63
CA GLY A 251 -13.71 -23.71 8.64
C GLY A 251 -14.63 -22.56 9.01
N PHE A 252 -15.32 -22.73 10.13
CA PHE A 252 -16.35 -21.81 10.60
C PHE A 252 -15.85 -21.01 11.79
N TRP A 253 -16.30 -19.76 11.86
CA TRP A 253 -15.84 -18.78 12.83
C TRP A 253 -17.03 -18.04 13.42
N SER A 254 -16.89 -17.61 14.67
CA SER A 254 -17.92 -16.84 15.38
C SER A 254 -17.35 -15.53 15.88
N ASP A 255 -18.11 -14.45 15.77
CA ASP A 255 -17.80 -13.15 16.39
C ASP A 255 -18.02 -13.16 17.91
N ASN A 256 -18.72 -14.18 18.41
CA ASN A 256 -18.98 -14.45 19.81
C ASN A 256 -18.20 -15.68 20.29
N GLU A 257 -17.78 -15.70 21.56
CA GLU A 257 -17.11 -16.87 22.16
C GLU A 257 -18.02 -18.12 22.14
N ILE A 258 -19.33 -17.91 22.25
CA ILE A 258 -20.34 -18.96 22.10
C ILE A 258 -20.97 -18.80 20.71
N PRO A 259 -20.77 -19.77 19.79
CA PRO A 259 -21.30 -19.70 18.44
C PRO A 259 -22.84 -19.65 18.39
N GLY A 260 -23.39 -18.84 17.47
CA GLY A 260 -24.83 -18.58 17.35
C GLY A 260 -25.37 -18.71 15.93
N SER A 261 -26.46 -17.98 15.64
CA SER A 261 -27.09 -17.89 14.31
C SER A 261 -26.33 -17.00 13.33
N HIS A 262 -25.43 -16.16 13.84
CA HIS A 262 -24.47 -15.37 13.08
C HIS A 262 -23.12 -16.09 13.09
N PHE A 263 -22.54 -16.32 11.92
CA PHE A 263 -21.26 -17.03 11.79
C PHE A 263 -20.54 -16.65 10.51
N TRP A 264 -19.27 -16.98 10.45
CA TRP A 264 -18.37 -16.65 9.36
C TRP A 264 -17.75 -17.91 8.79
N LYS A 265 -17.38 -17.89 7.51
CA LYS A 265 -16.67 -19.00 6.85
C LYS A 265 -15.56 -18.43 5.97
N PHE A 266 -14.33 -18.88 6.19
CA PHE A 266 -13.26 -18.65 5.22
C PHE A 266 -13.30 -19.75 4.16
N GLU A 267 -13.13 -19.34 2.90
CA GLU A 267 -12.98 -20.23 1.77
C GLU A 267 -11.71 -19.85 1.02
N LYS A 268 -10.72 -20.74 1.08
CA LYS A 268 -9.42 -20.54 0.45
C LYS A 268 -9.52 -20.49 -1.07
N LEU A 269 -8.88 -19.48 -1.64
CA LEU A 269 -8.67 -19.30 -3.08
C LEU A 269 -7.22 -19.57 -3.45
N SER A 270 -6.90 -19.53 -4.75
CA SER A 270 -5.52 -19.64 -5.23
C SER A 270 -4.62 -18.50 -4.72
N ASN A 271 -5.21 -17.33 -4.46
CA ASN A 271 -4.50 -16.07 -4.22
C ASN A 271 -5.03 -15.26 -3.03
N GLY A 272 -6.00 -15.80 -2.28
CA GLY A 272 -6.57 -15.13 -1.12
C GLY A 272 -7.64 -16.00 -0.47
N TYR A 273 -8.64 -15.36 0.09
CA TYR A 273 -9.80 -16.01 0.70
C TYR A 273 -11.07 -15.25 0.30
N TYR A 274 -12.15 -15.98 0.06
CA TYR A 274 -13.47 -15.40 0.31
C TYR A 274 -13.79 -15.53 1.78
N LEU A 275 -14.28 -14.45 2.37
CA LEU A 275 -14.83 -14.44 3.72
C LEU A 275 -16.34 -14.25 3.61
N TYR A 276 -17.09 -15.26 4.03
CA TYR A 276 -18.54 -15.23 4.05
C TYR A 276 -19.04 -14.88 5.44
N GLU A 277 -19.88 -13.86 5.54
CA GLU A 277 -20.70 -13.56 6.71
C GLU A 277 -22.07 -14.19 6.50
N TYR A 278 -22.54 -14.99 7.45
CA TYR A 278 -23.83 -15.68 7.40
C TYR A 278 -24.71 -15.27 8.58
N ASN A 279 -25.99 -15.00 8.30
CA ASN A 279 -27.01 -14.75 9.29
C ASN A 279 -28.22 -15.67 9.09
N LEU A 280 -28.45 -16.58 10.03
CA LEU A 280 -29.59 -17.49 10.03
C LEU A 280 -30.81 -16.84 10.69
N ILE A 281 -31.83 -16.54 9.88
CA ILE A 281 -33.12 -16.00 10.32
C ILE A 281 -34.11 -17.15 10.41
N SER A 282 -34.19 -17.72 11.61
CA SER A 282 -34.92 -18.97 11.88
C SER A 282 -36.42 -18.85 11.64
N GLU A 283 -37.02 -17.69 11.94
CA GLU A 283 -38.45 -17.42 11.78
C GLU A 283 -38.92 -17.57 10.33
N ASN A 284 -38.06 -17.18 9.38
CA ASN A 284 -38.36 -17.16 7.95
C ASN A 284 -37.69 -18.29 7.18
N ARG A 285 -37.02 -19.24 7.87
CA ARG A 285 -36.20 -20.30 7.25
C ARG A 285 -35.27 -19.74 6.18
N ARG A 286 -34.60 -18.64 6.51
CA ARG A 286 -33.79 -17.87 5.58
C ARG A 286 -32.36 -17.81 6.09
N LEU A 287 -31.41 -18.05 5.20
CA LEU A 287 -30.00 -17.85 5.45
C LEU A 287 -29.54 -16.70 4.56
N GLU A 288 -29.23 -15.56 5.15
CA GLU A 288 -28.66 -14.42 4.42
C GLU A 288 -27.14 -14.54 4.48
N TYR A 289 -26.47 -14.14 3.40
CA TYR A 289 -25.01 -14.07 3.40
C TYR A 289 -24.46 -12.88 2.61
N THR A 290 -23.26 -12.50 3.02
CA THR A 290 -22.43 -11.47 2.40
C THR A 290 -21.08 -12.09 2.03
N LYS A 291 -20.58 -11.87 0.82
CA LYS A 291 -19.28 -12.37 0.36
C LYS A 291 -18.26 -11.23 0.29
N HIS A 292 -17.17 -11.34 1.04
CA HIS A 292 -16.05 -10.41 1.04
C HIS A 292 -14.83 -11.02 0.35
N GLU A 293 -14.05 -10.21 -0.37
CA GLU A 293 -12.67 -10.59 -0.68
C GLU A 293 -11.79 -10.32 0.53
N CYS A 294 -10.92 -11.27 0.84
CA CYS A 294 -9.96 -11.14 1.92
C CYS A 294 -8.57 -11.57 1.43
N TYR A 295 -7.61 -10.67 1.62
CA TYR A 295 -6.21 -10.93 1.33
C TYR A 295 -5.41 -10.79 2.61
N ILE A 296 -4.47 -11.71 2.80
CA ILE A 296 -3.66 -11.78 4.02
C ILE A 296 -2.21 -11.61 3.62
N TYR A 297 -1.53 -10.70 4.32
CA TYR A 297 -0.16 -10.33 4.02
C TYR A 297 0.68 -10.49 5.26
N GLU A 298 1.88 -11.04 5.06
CA GLU A 298 2.93 -10.86 6.04
C GLU A 298 3.58 -9.51 5.76
N GLU A 299 3.47 -8.61 6.73
CA GLU A 299 4.21 -7.36 6.64
C GLU A 299 5.68 -7.65 6.90
N LYS A 300 6.04 -7.98 8.15
CA LYS A 300 7.39 -8.33 8.62
C LYS A 300 7.35 -9.07 9.95
N LYS A 301 8.32 -9.95 10.21
CA LYS A 301 8.57 -10.61 11.51
C LYS A 301 7.28 -11.11 12.19
N ASN A 302 6.49 -11.94 11.50
CA ASN A 302 5.23 -12.52 12.02
C ASN A 302 4.10 -11.50 12.29
N LYS A 303 4.17 -10.28 11.75
CA LYS A 303 3.02 -9.34 11.74
C LYS A 303 2.15 -9.64 10.52
N ILE A 304 0.88 -9.93 10.78
CA ILE A 304 -0.09 -10.32 9.77
C ILE A 304 -1.16 -9.26 9.66
N SER A 305 -1.44 -8.84 8.43
CA SER A 305 -2.47 -7.88 8.12
C SER A 305 -3.48 -8.47 7.17
N PHE A 306 -4.75 -8.16 7.43
CA PHE A 306 -5.86 -8.54 6.58
C PHE A 306 -6.33 -7.28 5.85
N TYR A 307 -6.55 -7.43 4.55
CA TYR A 307 -7.29 -6.50 3.73
C TYR A 307 -8.61 -7.16 3.38
N VAL A 308 -9.71 -6.52 3.79
CA VAL A 308 -11.05 -7.02 3.54
C VAL A 308 -11.80 -6.00 2.71
N CYS A 309 -12.35 -6.46 1.60
CA CYS A 309 -13.16 -5.65 0.71
C CYS A 309 -14.64 -5.84 1.01
N HIS A 310 -15.39 -4.75 0.97
CA HIS A 310 -16.84 -4.78 0.92
C HIS A 310 -17.29 -5.48 -0.38
N PRO A 311 -18.42 -6.21 -0.40
CA PRO A 311 -18.88 -6.96 -1.57
C PRO A 311 -18.97 -6.16 -2.86
N THR A 312 -19.30 -4.87 -2.74
CA THR A 312 -19.46 -3.97 -3.89
C THR A 312 -18.13 -3.39 -4.41
N PHE A 313 -17.01 -3.67 -3.73
CA PHE A 313 -15.70 -3.11 -4.06
C PHE A 313 -15.33 -3.39 -5.52
N MET A 314 -15.43 -4.65 -5.96
CA MET A 314 -15.02 -5.03 -7.31
C MET A 314 -15.86 -4.34 -8.39
N LYS A 315 -17.18 -4.23 -8.19
CA LYS A 315 -18.07 -3.52 -9.11
C LYS A 315 -17.73 -2.03 -9.19
N LYS A 316 -17.61 -1.37 -8.04
CA LYS A 316 -17.23 0.05 -7.95
C LYS A 316 -15.87 0.32 -8.56
N MET A 317 -14.92 -0.58 -8.29
CA MET A 317 -13.60 -0.55 -8.88
C MET A 317 -13.71 -0.63 -10.40
N VAL A 318 -14.48 -1.57 -10.97
CA VAL A 318 -14.61 -1.65 -12.44
C VAL A 318 -15.35 -0.46 -13.06
N GLU A 319 -16.27 0.17 -12.34
CA GLU A 319 -17.04 1.34 -12.76
C GLU A 319 -16.31 2.68 -12.57
N ASN A 320 -15.08 2.68 -12.04
CA ASN A 320 -14.30 3.88 -11.70
C ASN A 320 -14.97 4.80 -10.66
N ASP A 321 -15.78 4.25 -9.74
CA ASP A 321 -16.34 5.00 -8.61
C ASP A 321 -15.36 5.00 -7.42
N ASN A 322 -15.39 6.03 -6.57
CA ASN A 322 -14.49 6.14 -5.42
C ASN A 322 -14.71 4.96 -4.45
N THR A 323 -13.63 4.23 -4.14
CA THR A 323 -13.67 2.96 -3.38
C THR A 323 -13.26 3.09 -1.91
N GLU A 324 -12.88 4.28 -1.44
CA GLU A 324 -12.27 4.52 -0.11
C GLU A 324 -13.03 3.90 1.09
N PHE A 325 -14.36 3.80 1.05
CA PHE A 325 -15.19 3.23 2.13
C PHE A 325 -15.47 1.72 2.00
N LEU A 326 -15.01 1.09 0.92
CA LEU A 326 -15.33 -0.30 0.58
C LEU A 326 -14.20 -1.26 0.94
N GLN A 327 -13.27 -0.83 1.79
CA GLN A 327 -12.12 -1.64 2.15
C GLN A 327 -11.69 -1.34 3.58
N GLU A 328 -11.21 -2.37 4.27
CA GLU A 328 -10.70 -2.26 5.62
C GLU A 328 -9.35 -2.98 5.73
N TRP A 329 -8.37 -2.28 6.30
CA TRP A 329 -7.09 -2.86 6.69
C TRP A 329 -7.09 -3.09 8.19
N VAL A 330 -6.88 -4.33 8.61
CA VAL A 330 -6.85 -4.68 10.03
C VAL A 330 -5.58 -5.47 10.36
N ASN A 331 -4.94 -5.09 11.46
CA ASN A 331 -3.86 -5.90 12.03
C ASN A 331 -4.48 -7.07 12.78
N CYS A 332 -3.92 -8.26 12.59
CA CYS A 332 -4.41 -9.47 13.24
C CYS A 332 -3.41 -10.01 14.24
N LYS A 333 -3.87 -10.25 15.47
CA LYS A 333 -3.16 -11.11 16.41
C LYS A 333 -3.74 -12.51 16.34
N ILE A 334 -2.89 -13.47 16.04
CA ILE A 334 -3.22 -14.88 15.93
C ILE A 334 -2.92 -15.58 17.27
N THR A 335 -3.85 -16.41 17.74
CA THR A 335 -3.62 -17.32 18.87
C THR A 335 -3.69 -18.76 18.38
N GLU A 336 -2.70 -19.57 18.76
CA GLU A 336 -2.62 -20.98 18.40
C GLU A 336 -2.92 -21.88 19.61
N ASN A 337 -3.48 -23.07 19.36
CA ASN A 337 -3.60 -24.11 20.36
C ASN A 337 -2.32 -24.98 20.45
N LYS A 338 -2.35 -26.02 21.30
CA LYS A 338 -1.23 -26.97 21.45
C LYS A 338 -0.89 -27.75 20.17
N GLU A 339 -1.80 -27.79 19.21
CA GLU A 339 -1.63 -28.43 17.90
C GLU A 339 -1.28 -27.42 16.80
N CYS A 340 -0.95 -26.17 17.16
CA CYS A 340 -0.65 -25.06 16.24
C CYS A 340 -1.79 -24.69 15.28
N LYS A 341 -3.05 -24.99 15.63
CA LYS A 341 -4.22 -24.49 14.89
C LYS A 341 -4.59 -23.10 15.37
N ILE A 342 -4.94 -22.23 14.42
CA ILE A 342 -5.38 -20.86 14.72
C ILE A 342 -6.77 -20.93 15.35
N THR A 343 -6.88 -20.50 16.60
CA THR A 343 -8.13 -20.57 17.38
C THR A 343 -8.82 -19.22 17.51
N ARG A 344 -8.07 -18.13 17.33
CA ARG A 344 -8.60 -16.77 17.46
C ARG A 344 -7.86 -15.81 16.54
N LEU A 345 -8.65 -14.97 15.89
CA LEU A 345 -8.21 -13.79 15.15
C LEU A 345 -8.70 -12.55 15.90
N SER A 346 -7.78 -11.67 16.30
CA SER A 346 -8.12 -10.39 16.93
C SER A 346 -7.79 -9.25 15.99
N PHE A 347 -8.81 -8.60 15.46
CA PHE A 347 -8.71 -7.54 14.47
C PHE A 347 -8.62 -6.18 15.14
N HIS A 348 -7.67 -5.39 14.66
CA HIS A 348 -7.43 -4.02 15.11
C HIS A 348 -7.50 -3.12 13.88
N PRO A 349 -8.58 -2.34 13.71
CA PRO A 349 -8.75 -1.49 12.55
C PRO A 349 -7.63 -0.46 12.48
N THR A 350 -7.03 -0.33 11.29
CA THR A 350 -5.96 0.66 11.07
C THR A 350 -6.51 2.05 10.78
N ILE A 351 -7.79 2.16 10.38
CA ILE A 351 -8.54 3.39 10.15
C ILE A 351 -9.81 3.39 11.00
N ARG A 352 -10.24 4.56 11.50
CA ARG A 352 -11.61 4.73 12.00
C ARG A 352 -12.61 4.69 10.84
N VAL A 353 -13.11 3.50 10.53
CA VAL A 353 -14.31 3.30 9.71
C VAL A 353 -15.54 3.52 10.58
N SER A 354 -16.55 4.22 10.04
CA SER A 354 -17.82 4.48 10.73
C SER A 354 -18.61 3.18 10.99
N SER A 355 -18.40 2.17 10.15
CA SER A 355 -18.92 0.82 10.30
C SER A 355 -17.83 -0.16 9.86
N PRO A 356 -17.17 -0.88 10.79
CA PRO A 356 -16.17 -1.87 10.41
C PRO A 356 -16.82 -3.02 9.62
N LEU A 357 -16.08 -3.57 8.65
CA LEU A 357 -16.47 -4.76 7.90
C LEU A 357 -16.25 -6.03 8.73
N LEU A 358 -15.29 -6.00 9.66
CA LEU A 358 -14.96 -7.13 10.51
C LEU A 358 -15.38 -6.92 11.98
N PRO A 359 -15.75 -7.99 12.70
CA PRO A 359 -15.90 -7.95 14.14
C PRO A 359 -14.54 -7.78 14.83
N LYS A 360 -14.53 -7.38 16.10
CA LYS A 360 -13.28 -7.22 16.87
C LYS A 360 -12.51 -8.54 17.02
N ASN A 361 -13.23 -9.65 17.12
CA ASN A 361 -12.63 -10.98 17.23
C ASN A 361 -13.42 -11.97 16.38
N LEU A 362 -12.71 -12.97 15.86
CA LEU A 362 -13.29 -14.22 15.39
C LEU A 362 -12.69 -15.38 16.17
N TYR A 363 -13.55 -16.29 16.61
CA TYR A 363 -13.20 -17.52 17.32
C TYR A 363 -13.49 -18.71 16.42
N HIS A 364 -12.50 -19.60 16.27
CA HIS A 364 -12.67 -20.81 15.46
C HIS A 364 -13.70 -21.74 16.12
N ILE A 365 -14.62 -22.28 15.33
CA ILE A 365 -15.66 -23.20 15.78
C ILE A 365 -15.14 -24.63 15.59
N GLU A 366 -14.90 -25.35 16.68
CA GLU A 366 -14.41 -26.74 16.61
C GLU A 366 -15.49 -27.76 16.20
N ASP A 367 -16.75 -27.55 16.62
CA ASP A 367 -17.90 -28.37 16.21
C ASP A 367 -18.68 -27.68 15.08
N ASP A 368 -18.24 -27.91 13.86
CA ASP A 368 -18.82 -27.30 12.66
C ASP A 368 -20.08 -28.03 12.15
N GLY A 369 -20.46 -29.15 12.76
CA GLY A 369 -21.50 -30.03 12.24
C GLY A 369 -22.88 -29.37 12.12
N PHE A 370 -23.21 -28.44 13.03
CA PHE A 370 -24.42 -27.61 12.94
C PHE A 370 -24.38 -26.68 11.73
N TYR A 371 -23.25 -26.02 11.49
CA TYR A 371 -23.07 -25.03 10.42
C TYR A 371 -23.06 -25.67 9.05
N ILE A 372 -22.35 -26.80 8.91
CA ILE A 372 -22.39 -27.63 7.69
C ILE A 372 -23.82 -28.04 7.36
N LYS A 373 -24.55 -28.58 8.34
CA LYS A 373 -25.97 -28.98 8.15
C LYS A 373 -26.86 -27.80 7.79
N THR A 374 -26.59 -26.62 8.36
CA THR A 374 -27.32 -25.39 8.04
C THR A 374 -27.10 -24.98 6.59
N LEU A 375 -25.85 -24.93 6.13
CA LEU A 375 -25.53 -24.61 4.72
C LEU A 375 -26.08 -25.64 3.73
N GLN A 376 -26.21 -26.90 4.14
CA GLN A 376 -26.72 -27.99 3.31
C GLN A 376 -28.23 -28.19 3.42
N ASN A 377 -28.94 -27.40 4.24
CA ASN A 377 -30.36 -27.63 4.50
C ASN A 377 -31.22 -27.17 3.30
N PRO A 378 -31.86 -28.09 2.56
CA PRO A 378 -32.66 -27.72 1.39
C PRO A 378 -33.96 -26.98 1.76
N GLN A 379 -34.33 -26.94 3.04
CA GLN A 379 -35.50 -26.20 3.53
C GLN A 379 -35.20 -24.73 3.83
N LEU A 380 -33.93 -24.32 3.79
CA LEU A 380 -33.53 -22.92 3.97
C LEU A 380 -33.40 -22.24 2.61
N THR A 381 -34.03 -21.08 2.48
CA THR A 381 -33.79 -20.19 1.35
C THR A 381 -32.51 -19.42 1.61
N THR A 382 -31.48 -19.64 0.79
CA THR A 382 -30.20 -18.94 0.89
C THR A 382 -30.20 -17.71 -0.01
N ILE A 383 -29.88 -16.53 0.54
CA ILE A 383 -29.94 -15.25 -0.17
C ILE A 383 -28.60 -14.53 -0.06
N ASN A 384 -27.99 -14.22 -1.20
CA ASN A 384 -26.88 -13.28 -1.27
C ASN A 384 -27.42 -11.85 -1.17
N LEU A 385 -27.02 -11.11 -0.14
CA LEU A 385 -27.46 -9.72 0.06
C LEU A 385 -26.96 -8.77 -1.03
N PHE A 386 -25.90 -9.14 -1.75
CA PHE A 386 -25.27 -8.36 -2.81
C PHE A 386 -25.23 -9.13 -4.14
N ALA A 387 -26.30 -9.87 -4.44
CA ALA A 387 -26.35 -10.74 -5.62
C ALA A 387 -26.04 -10.04 -6.95
N GLU A 388 -26.42 -8.76 -7.10
CA GLU A 388 -26.17 -7.96 -8.32
C GLU A 388 -24.72 -7.47 -8.47
N ASP A 389 -23.97 -7.42 -7.38
CA ASP A 389 -22.58 -6.96 -7.34
C ASP A 389 -21.60 -8.14 -7.25
N ASP A 390 -22.13 -9.33 -7.06
CA ASP A 390 -21.40 -10.58 -7.02
C ASP A 390 -20.85 -10.94 -8.42
N TYR A 391 -19.66 -11.53 -8.41
CA TYR A 391 -18.87 -11.80 -9.61
C TYR A 391 -18.06 -13.07 -9.44
N THR A 392 -17.64 -13.60 -10.58
CA THR A 392 -16.69 -14.70 -10.70
C THR A 392 -15.50 -14.22 -11.53
N LEU A 393 -14.30 -14.28 -10.95
CA LEU A 393 -13.04 -14.08 -11.68
C LEU A 393 -12.54 -15.44 -12.18
N ILE A 394 -12.51 -15.63 -13.50
CA ILE A 394 -12.02 -16.85 -14.13
C ILE A 394 -10.60 -16.61 -14.61
N LEU A 395 -9.63 -17.24 -13.93
CA LEU A 395 -8.23 -17.33 -14.36
C LEU A 395 -8.12 -18.41 -15.44
N ASN A 396 -8.48 -18.05 -16.67
CA ASN A 396 -8.48 -18.94 -17.83
C ASN A 396 -7.05 -19.37 -18.23
N HIS A 397 -6.92 -20.43 -19.02
CA HIS A 397 -5.63 -20.72 -19.66
C HIS A 397 -5.31 -19.65 -20.69
N TYR A 398 -4.02 -19.31 -20.81
CA TYR A 398 -3.59 -18.26 -21.71
C TYR A 398 -2.31 -18.59 -22.45
N ALA A 399 -2.14 -17.94 -23.60
CA ALA A 399 -0.91 -17.94 -24.37
C ALA A 399 -0.39 -16.51 -24.50
N ILE A 400 0.92 -16.36 -24.39
CA ILE A 400 1.61 -15.08 -24.47
C ILE A 400 2.51 -15.15 -25.70
N THR A 401 2.24 -14.29 -26.68
CA THR A 401 3.10 -14.11 -27.86
C THR A 401 3.90 -12.82 -27.72
N GLN A 402 4.68 -12.48 -28.74
CA GLN A 402 5.41 -11.22 -28.77
C GLN A 402 4.47 -10.01 -28.66
N ASP A 403 3.40 -10.00 -29.45
CA ASP A 403 2.55 -8.80 -29.61
C ASP A 403 1.17 -8.92 -28.92
N TYR A 404 0.74 -10.14 -28.59
CA TYR A 404 -0.61 -10.41 -28.08
C TYR A 404 -0.64 -11.37 -26.90
N LEU A 405 -1.65 -11.19 -26.06
CA LEU A 405 -2.14 -12.16 -25.09
C LEU A 405 -3.38 -12.85 -25.67
N TYR A 406 -3.51 -14.15 -25.44
CA TYR A 406 -4.68 -14.93 -25.84
C TYR A 406 -5.28 -15.59 -24.60
N VAL A 407 -6.50 -15.22 -24.24
CA VAL A 407 -7.25 -15.85 -23.15
C VAL A 407 -8.22 -16.86 -23.76
N ILE A 408 -8.15 -18.13 -23.36
CA ILE A 408 -9.17 -19.10 -23.79
C ILE A 408 -10.53 -18.67 -23.22
N LEU A 409 -11.56 -18.68 -24.07
CA LEU A 409 -12.93 -18.45 -23.65
C LEU A 409 -13.59 -19.79 -23.34
N ASP A 410 -14.04 -19.95 -22.11
CA ASP A 410 -14.79 -21.14 -21.72
C ASP A 410 -16.27 -21.04 -22.16
N LYS A 411 -17.08 -22.05 -21.84
CA LYS A 411 -18.51 -22.03 -22.17
C LYS A 411 -19.29 -20.93 -21.45
N THR A 412 -18.85 -20.54 -20.26
CA THR A 412 -19.45 -19.48 -19.46
C THR A 412 -19.20 -18.14 -20.15
N ASP A 413 -17.95 -17.88 -20.54
CA ASP A 413 -17.53 -16.67 -21.24
C ASP A 413 -18.24 -16.55 -22.60
N ILE A 414 -18.31 -17.65 -23.38
CA ILE A 414 -19.01 -17.67 -24.67
C ILE A 414 -20.47 -17.26 -24.52
N ARG A 415 -21.16 -17.78 -23.51
CA ARG A 415 -22.57 -17.44 -23.23
C ARG A 415 -22.73 -15.99 -22.80
N MET A 416 -21.89 -15.53 -21.87
CA MET A 416 -21.93 -14.17 -21.36
C MET A 416 -21.65 -13.12 -22.45
N LEU A 417 -20.75 -13.43 -23.37
CA LEU A 417 -20.41 -12.59 -24.52
C LEU A 417 -21.39 -12.72 -25.69
N ASN A 418 -22.47 -13.51 -25.54
CA ASN A 418 -23.46 -13.82 -26.58
C ASN A 418 -22.83 -14.33 -27.88
N LEU A 419 -21.78 -15.14 -27.77
CA LEU A 419 -21.08 -15.72 -28.91
C LEU A 419 -21.73 -17.06 -29.31
N PRO A 420 -21.76 -17.42 -30.61
CA PRO A 420 -22.32 -18.71 -31.03
C PRO A 420 -21.45 -19.86 -30.52
N ASP A 421 -22.10 -20.91 -29.99
CA ASP A 421 -21.43 -22.15 -29.58
C ASP A 421 -20.77 -22.81 -30.79
N MET A 422 -19.47 -23.10 -30.66
CA MET A 422 -18.65 -23.68 -31.73
C MET A 422 -17.89 -24.91 -31.20
N PRO A 423 -17.53 -25.86 -32.08
CA PRO A 423 -16.79 -27.06 -31.69
C PRO A 423 -15.31 -26.81 -31.35
N SER A 424 -14.74 -25.67 -31.77
CA SER A 424 -13.35 -25.30 -31.50
C SER A 424 -13.23 -24.34 -30.31
N ALA A 425 -12.07 -24.36 -29.65
CA ALA A 425 -11.73 -23.35 -28.65
C ALA A 425 -11.70 -21.95 -29.30
N ARG A 426 -12.14 -20.95 -28.55
CA ARG A 426 -12.05 -19.54 -28.92
C ARG A 426 -11.14 -18.80 -27.97
N TYR A 427 -10.52 -17.76 -28.48
CA TYR A 427 -9.59 -16.94 -27.72
C TYR A 427 -9.97 -15.48 -27.83
N LEU A 428 -9.92 -14.76 -26.71
CA LEU A 428 -9.86 -13.32 -26.68
C LEU A 428 -8.41 -12.90 -26.93
N LYS A 429 -8.15 -12.32 -28.10
CA LYS A 429 -6.86 -11.77 -28.52
C LYS A 429 -6.76 -10.32 -28.06
N ILE A 430 -5.72 -10.03 -27.29
CA ILE A 430 -5.51 -8.76 -26.58
C ILE A 430 -4.15 -8.20 -27.00
N PRO A 431 -4.10 -7.01 -27.63
CA PRO A 431 -2.85 -6.39 -28.03
C PRO A 431 -2.08 -5.89 -26.80
N LYS A 432 -0.82 -6.29 -26.67
CA LYS A 432 0.05 -5.82 -25.58
C LYS A 432 0.33 -4.32 -25.65
N SER A 433 0.32 -3.76 -26.86
CA SER A 433 0.48 -2.32 -27.10
C SER A 433 -0.60 -1.45 -26.44
N LEU A 434 -1.69 -2.04 -25.95
CA LEU A 434 -2.76 -1.33 -25.26
C LEU A 434 -2.29 -0.73 -23.92
N ASN A 435 -1.43 -1.46 -23.21
CA ASN A 435 -0.88 -1.00 -21.95
C ASN A 435 0.44 -1.69 -21.67
N SER A 436 1.45 -0.93 -21.31
CA SER A 436 2.82 -1.41 -21.11
C SER A 436 2.98 -2.46 -20.01
N CYS A 437 2.07 -2.56 -19.04
CA CYS A 437 2.15 -3.65 -18.07
C CYS A 437 1.81 -5.03 -18.70
N LEU A 438 1.10 -5.07 -19.83
CA LEU A 438 0.75 -6.31 -20.53
C LEU A 438 1.99 -7.01 -21.11
N ASP A 439 3.05 -6.25 -21.39
CA ASP A 439 4.35 -6.80 -21.78
C ASP A 439 5.07 -7.53 -20.64
N MET A 440 4.71 -7.21 -19.40
CA MET A 440 5.34 -7.75 -18.19
C MET A 440 4.65 -9.01 -17.67
N LEU A 441 3.48 -9.34 -18.20
CA LEU A 441 2.70 -10.50 -17.76
C LEU A 441 3.40 -11.81 -18.09
N THR A 442 3.32 -12.73 -17.14
CA THR A 442 3.88 -14.08 -17.18
C THR A 442 2.76 -15.12 -17.02
N LEU A 443 3.11 -16.39 -17.22
CA LEU A 443 2.26 -17.56 -16.99
C LEU A 443 1.86 -17.79 -15.51
N HIS A 444 2.36 -16.96 -14.60
CA HIS A 444 2.10 -17.07 -13.18
C HIS A 444 1.36 -15.87 -12.60
N ASP A 445 1.06 -14.85 -13.42
CA ASP A 445 0.36 -13.66 -12.96
C ASP A 445 -1.16 -13.86 -12.99
N GLU A 446 -1.87 -13.10 -12.16
CA GLU A 446 -3.33 -13.19 -12.00
C GLU A 446 -4.04 -12.20 -12.92
N TRP A 447 -4.56 -12.74 -14.01
CA TRP A 447 -5.34 -12.01 -15.00
C TRP A 447 -6.35 -12.93 -15.66
N GLY A 448 -7.47 -12.37 -16.13
CA GLY A 448 -8.57 -13.19 -16.64
C GLY A 448 -9.83 -12.40 -16.97
N ILE A 449 -10.96 -13.12 -16.97
CA ILE A 449 -12.28 -12.55 -17.24
C ILE A 449 -13.08 -12.52 -15.95
N CYS A 450 -13.55 -11.34 -15.59
CA CYS A 450 -14.45 -11.09 -14.47
C CYS A 450 -15.88 -11.00 -15.00
N ASN A 451 -16.74 -11.92 -14.57
CA ASN A 451 -18.15 -12.01 -14.95
C ASN A 451 -19.03 -11.63 -13.76
N PHE A 452 -19.81 -10.56 -13.90
CA PHE A 452 -20.78 -10.11 -12.90
C PHE A 452 -22.16 -10.72 -13.14
N ASN A 453 -22.92 -10.96 -12.07
CA ASN A 453 -24.26 -11.54 -12.16
C ASN A 453 -25.27 -10.63 -12.90
N ASN A 454 -25.02 -9.32 -12.96
CA ASN A 454 -25.83 -8.38 -13.74
C ASN A 454 -25.62 -8.53 -15.27
N GLY A 455 -24.70 -9.39 -15.70
CA GLY A 455 -24.37 -9.64 -17.11
C GLY A 455 -23.11 -8.95 -17.59
N ASP A 456 -22.48 -8.07 -16.80
CA ASP A 456 -21.27 -7.36 -17.23
C ASP A 456 -20.02 -8.26 -17.23
N CYS A 457 -19.14 -8.05 -18.21
CA CYS A 457 -17.91 -8.82 -18.42
C CYS A 457 -16.73 -7.88 -18.61
N TYR A 458 -15.65 -8.14 -17.86
CA TYR A 458 -14.42 -7.36 -17.93
C TYR A 458 -13.21 -8.26 -18.10
N PHE A 459 -12.28 -7.86 -18.96
CA PHE A 459 -10.90 -8.34 -18.89
C PHE A 459 -10.19 -7.60 -17.75
N VAL A 460 -9.57 -8.32 -16.81
CA VAL A 460 -8.95 -7.75 -15.61
C VAL A 460 -7.52 -8.27 -15.45
N VAL A 461 -6.60 -7.36 -15.11
CA VAL A 461 -5.25 -7.68 -14.64
C VAL A 461 -5.13 -7.17 -13.22
N VAL A 462 -5.06 -8.09 -12.25
CA VAL A 462 -5.22 -7.77 -10.82
C VAL A 462 -4.11 -6.84 -10.34
N TYR A 463 -2.85 -7.18 -10.61
CA TYR A 463 -1.69 -6.40 -10.11
C TYR A 463 -1.56 -5.00 -10.71
N SER A 464 -2.10 -4.73 -11.91
CA SER A 464 -2.03 -3.40 -12.53
C SER A 464 -3.33 -2.61 -12.40
N MET A 465 -4.35 -3.17 -11.74
CA MET A 465 -5.71 -2.62 -11.66
C MET A 465 -6.33 -2.31 -13.03
N LEU A 466 -5.81 -2.92 -14.11
CA LEU A 466 -6.33 -2.73 -15.45
C LEU A 466 -7.61 -3.51 -15.66
N ARG A 467 -8.51 -2.87 -16.40
CA ARG A 467 -9.87 -3.34 -16.62
C ARG A 467 -10.40 -2.83 -17.95
N PHE A 468 -11.00 -3.72 -18.71
CA PHE A 468 -11.61 -3.38 -20.00
C PHE A 468 -12.95 -4.09 -20.09
N LYS A 469 -14.02 -3.32 -20.34
CA LYS A 469 -15.35 -3.90 -20.56
C LYS A 469 -15.36 -4.61 -21.92
N ILE A 470 -15.90 -5.82 -21.97
CA ILE A 470 -15.81 -6.69 -23.16
C ILE A 470 -17.14 -7.31 -23.58
N ASN A 471 -18.28 -6.88 -23.04
CA ASN A 471 -19.59 -7.49 -23.32
C ASN A 471 -19.92 -7.50 -24.82
N THR A 472 -19.75 -6.37 -25.48
CA THR A 472 -20.15 -6.17 -26.89
C THR A 472 -18.96 -6.15 -27.83
N GLU A 473 -19.22 -6.35 -29.13
CA GLU A 473 -18.19 -6.24 -30.16
C GLU A 473 -17.61 -4.81 -30.26
N GLU A 474 -18.45 -3.80 -30.04
CA GLU A 474 -18.06 -2.39 -30.06
C GLU A 474 -17.08 -2.06 -28.94
N GLU A 475 -17.38 -2.50 -27.71
CA GLU A 475 -16.49 -2.34 -26.55
C GLU A 475 -15.15 -3.06 -26.76
N ARG A 476 -15.17 -4.28 -27.29
CA ARG A 476 -13.93 -5.01 -27.62
C ARG A 476 -13.09 -4.29 -28.67
N LYS A 477 -13.73 -3.82 -29.76
CA LYS A 477 -13.04 -3.11 -30.84
C LYS A 477 -12.42 -1.79 -30.40
N GLN A 478 -13.02 -1.09 -29.42
CA GLN A 478 -12.45 0.13 -28.85
C GLN A 478 -11.02 -0.08 -28.32
N PHE A 479 -10.72 -1.29 -27.82
CA PHE A 479 -9.42 -1.65 -27.27
C PHE A 479 -8.59 -2.54 -28.20
N GLY A 480 -9.06 -2.77 -29.44
CA GLY A 480 -8.41 -3.67 -30.40
C GLY A 480 -8.52 -5.15 -30.03
N PHE A 481 -9.50 -5.53 -29.19
CA PHE A 481 -9.72 -6.92 -28.82
C PHE A 481 -10.49 -7.67 -29.90
N GLU A 482 -10.06 -8.90 -30.17
CA GLU A 482 -10.66 -9.76 -31.19
C GLU A 482 -11.00 -11.14 -30.62
N ILE A 483 -12.07 -11.75 -31.12
CA ILE A 483 -12.35 -13.17 -30.88
C ILE A 483 -11.81 -13.96 -32.05
N VAL A 484 -10.89 -14.88 -31.78
CA VAL A 484 -10.24 -15.72 -32.79
C VAL A 484 -10.40 -17.20 -32.47
N ASP A 485 -10.40 -18.04 -33.49
CA ASP A 485 -10.55 -19.51 -33.33
C ASP A 485 -9.18 -20.22 -33.19
N ARG A 486 -8.06 -19.50 -33.29
CA ARG A 486 -6.70 -20.02 -33.12
C ARG A 486 -5.74 -18.94 -32.63
N ILE A 487 -4.69 -19.37 -31.93
CA ILE A 487 -3.53 -18.52 -31.60
C ILE A 487 -2.69 -18.34 -32.87
N GLU A 488 -2.21 -17.12 -33.11
CA GLU A 488 -1.44 -16.75 -34.30
C GLU A 488 0.05 -16.59 -34.01
#